data_AF-X1P242-F1
#
_entry.id   AF-X1P242-F1
#
_cell.length_a   1.000
_cell.length_b   1.000
_cell.length_c   1.000
_cell.angle_alpha   90.00
_cell.angle_beta   90.00
_cell.angle_gamma   90.00
#
_symmetry.space_group_name_H-M   'P 1'
#
loop_
_entity.id
_entity.type
_entity.pdbx_description
1 polymer ?
#
loop_
_entity_poly.entity_id
_entity_poly.type
_entity_poly.pdbx_seq_one_letter_code
_entity_poly.pdbx_strand_id
1 'polypeptide(L)' 'MANIELRVRTYGILPGSQMVEVWRDGVFMAGIYPQEDGLRIESKYMDGVKQETGYPPAVVVCLSRVS' A
#
# COMPACT_ATOMS: atom_id res chain seq x y z
N MET A 1 -15.60 3.01 -17.29
CA MET A 1 -14.28 2.61 -16.75
C MET A 1 -14.00 3.50 -15.57
N ALA A 2 -13.67 2.95 -14.40
CA ALA A 2 -13.29 3.76 -13.26
C ALA A 2 -11.91 4.38 -13.51
N ASN A 3 -11.72 5.65 -13.18
CA ASN A 3 -10.44 6.31 -13.35
C ASN A 3 -9.54 5.94 -12.16
N ILE A 4 -8.43 5.25 -12.44
CA ILE A 4 -7.42 4.91 -11.43
C ILE A 4 -6.24 5.87 -11.57
N GLU A 5 -5.92 6.55 -10.48
CA GLU A 5 -4.81 7.49 -10.39
C GLU A 5 -3.78 7.00 -9.37
N LEU A 6 -2.50 7.09 -9.71
CA LEU A 6 -1.38 6.77 -8.85
C LEU A 6 -0.66 8.05 -8.46
N ARG A 7 -0.52 8.32 -7.17
CA ARG A 7 0.14 9.52 -6.65
C ARG A 7 1.34 9.16 -5.80
N VAL A 8 2.50 9.72 -6.10
CA VAL A 8 3.69 9.58 -5.23
C VAL A 8 3.62 10.64 -4.14
N ARG A 9 3.81 10.22 -2.89
CA ARG A 9 3.80 11.07 -1.69
C ARG A 9 4.92 10.67 -0.74
N THR A 10 5.33 11.63 0.10
CA THR A 10 6.22 11.33 1.23
C THR A 10 5.42 10.58 2.28
N TYR A 11 5.96 9.48 2.78
CA TYR A 11 5.29 8.69 3.82
C TYR A 11 5.42 9.41 5.16
N GLY A 12 4.33 9.99 5.65
CA GLY A 12 4.35 10.83 6.86
C GLY A 12 4.70 10.07 8.14
N ILE A 13 4.48 8.76 8.17
CA ILE A 13 4.77 7.90 9.33
C ILE A 13 6.24 7.48 9.36
N LEU A 14 6.87 7.32 8.19
CA LEU A 14 8.26 6.88 8.06
C LEU A 14 9.08 7.99 7.36
N PRO A 15 9.67 8.92 8.12
CA PRO A 15 10.39 10.07 7.58
C PRO A 15 11.42 9.65 6.53
N GLY A 16 11.43 10.35 5.39
CA GLY A 16 12.35 10.08 4.29
C GLY A 16 11.94 8.93 3.35
N SER A 17 10.86 8.19 3.66
CA SER A 17 10.34 7.16 2.78
C SER A 17 9.28 7.70 1.81
N GLN A 18 9.16 7.07 0.65
CA GLN A 18 8.12 7.35 -0.33
C GLN A 18 6.99 6.32 -0.23
N MET A 19 5.78 6.74 -0.57
CA MET A 19 4.64 5.86 -0.77
C MET A 19 3.92 6.20 -2.07
N VAL A 20 3.24 5.20 -2.64
CA VAL A 20 2.28 5.38 -3.73
C VAL A 20 0.87 5.27 -3.17
N GLU A 21 0.07 6.29 -3.39
CA GLU A 21 -1.36 6.24 -3.12
C GLU A 21 -2.10 5.83 -4.39
N VAL A 22 -3.03 4.89 -4.26
CA VAL A 22 -3.95 4.46 -5.31
C VAL A 22 -5.29 5.14 -5.07
N TRP A 23 -5.78 5.89 -6.06
CA TRP A 23 -7.05 6.59 -6.01
C TRP A 23 -7.97 6.06 -7.11
N ARG A 24 -9.25 5.89 -6.79
CA ARG A 24 -10.29 5.51 -7.76
C ARG A 24 -11.40 6.53 -7.70
N ASP A 25 -11.65 7.22 -8.81
CA ASP A 25 -12.72 8.22 -8.92
C ASP A 25 -12.68 9.27 -7.77
N GLY A 26 -11.47 9.68 -7.37
CA GLY A 26 -11.25 10.64 -6.27
C GLY A 26 -11.28 10.06 -4.85
N VAL A 27 -11.51 8.76 -4.69
CA VAL A 27 -11.49 8.05 -3.40
C VAL A 27 -10.14 7.37 -3.18
N PHE A 28 -9.52 7.58 -2.01
CA PHE A 28 -8.31 6.86 -1.62
C PHE A 28 -8.63 5.38 -1.44
N MET A 29 -7.98 4.53 -2.22
CA MET A 29 -8.19 3.09 -2.23
C MET A 29 -7.12 2.34 -1.45
N ALA A 30 -5.84 2.64 -1.68
CA ALA A 30 -4.74 1.90 -1.07
C ALA A 30 -3.46 2.74 -0.96
N GLY A 31 -2.62 2.41 0.01
CA GLY A 31 -1.24 2.87 0.10
C GLY A 31 -0.28 1.73 -0.18
N ILE A 32 0.79 2.01 -0.93
CA ILE A 32 1.86 1.06 -1.24
C ILE A 32 3.19 1.69 -0.81
N TYR A 33 3.96 1.01 0.02
CA TYR A 33 5.25 1.53 0.50
C TYR A 33 6.25 0.41 0.83
N PRO A 34 7.56 0.71 0.83
CA PRO A 34 8.58 -0.27 1.22
C PRO A 34 8.41 -0.72 2.67
N GLN A 35 8.60 -2.01 2.93
CA GLN A 35 8.68 -2.59 4.27
C GLN A 35 9.79 -3.64 4.29
N GLU A 36 10.75 -3.55 5.23
CA GLU A 36 11.88 -4.48 5.47
C GLU A 36 12.39 -5.24 4.23
N ASP A 37 11.77 -6.37 3.90
CA ASP A 37 12.17 -7.28 2.83
C ASP A 37 11.25 -7.26 1.58
N GLY A 38 10.49 -6.18 1.38
CA GLY A 38 9.54 -6.09 0.28
C GLY A 38 8.66 -4.86 0.26
N LEU A 39 7.40 -5.07 -0.10
CA LEU A 39 6.39 -4.04 -0.29
C LEU A 39 5.18 -4.33 0.59
N ARG A 40 4.70 -3.31 1.30
CA ARG A 40 3.42 -3.36 2.00
C ARG A 40 2.37 -2.64 1.18
N ILE A 41 1.22 -3.28 1.02
CA ILE A 41 0.01 -2.70 0.45
C ILE A 41 -1.01 -2.64 1.57
N GLU A 42 -1.56 -1.47 1.87
CA GLU A 42 -2.59 -1.27 2.87
C GLU A 42 -3.86 -0.73 2.24
N SER A 43 -5.00 -1.33 2.55
CA SER A 43 -6.30 -0.84 2.07
C SER A 43 -7.44 -1.31 2.97
N LYS A 44 -8.39 -0.41 3.24
CA LYS A 44 -9.65 -0.79 3.89
C LYS A 44 -10.63 -1.54 2.98
N TYR A 45 -10.32 -1.63 1.69
CA TYR A 45 -11.11 -2.31 0.67
C TYR A 45 -10.49 -3.65 0.24
N MET A 46 -9.48 -4.16 0.97
CA MET A 46 -8.95 -5.49 0.68
C MET A 46 -10.02 -6.56 0.93
N ASP A 47 -10.13 -7.47 -0.02
CA ASP A 47 -10.90 -8.70 0.09
C ASP A 47 -9.95 -9.90 0.01
N GLY A 48 -10.23 -10.97 0.76
CA GLY A 48 -9.42 -12.20 0.76
C GLY A 48 -8.09 -12.16 1.54
N VAL A 49 -7.85 -11.12 2.34
CA VAL A 49 -6.62 -10.98 3.17
C VAL A 49 -6.98 -11.17 4.64
N LYS A 50 -6.18 -11.98 5.37
CA LYS A 50 -6.35 -12.13 6.83
C LYS A 50 -6.01 -10.81 7.52
N GLN A 51 -6.93 -10.32 8.36
CA GLN A 51 -6.73 -9.10 9.13
C GLN A 51 -6.07 -9.43 10.47
N GLU A 52 -5.03 -8.68 10.84
CA GLU A 52 -4.54 -8.64 12.21
C GLU A 52 -5.31 -7.58 13.00
N THR A 53 -5.79 -7.94 14.19
CA THR A 53 -6.57 -7.04 15.04
C THR A 53 -5.75 -5.81 15.43
N GLY A 54 -6.24 -4.62 15.08
CA GLY A 54 -5.60 -3.34 15.43
C GLY A 54 -4.85 -2.65 14.29
N TYR A 55 -4.71 -3.30 13.12
CA TYR A 55 -4.07 -2.72 11.94
C TYR A 55 -5.03 -2.70 10.73
N PRO A 56 -4.88 -1.75 9.78
CA PRO A 56 -5.57 -1.83 8.50
C PRO A 56 -5.25 -3.17 7.80
N PRO A 57 -6.20 -3.73 7.03
CA PRO A 57 -5.89 -4.89 6.19
C PRO A 57 -4.69 -4.58 5.28
N ALA A 58 -3.72 -5.48 5.30
CA ALA A 58 -2.47 -5.29 4.59
C ALA A 58 -1.94 -6.59 3.98
N VAL A 59 -1.33 -6.48 2.81
CA VAL A 59 -0.56 -7.55 2.18
C VAL A 59 0.90 -7.14 2.18
N VAL A 60 1.77 -8.02 2.68
CA VAL A 60 3.22 -7.88 2.55
C VAL A 60 3.68 -8.80 1.41
N VAL A 61 4.27 -8.21 0.38
CA VAL A 61 4.88 -8.93 -0.73
C VAL A 61 6.39 -8.94 -0.50
N CYS A 62 6.93 -10.07 -0.06
CA CYS A 62 8.38 -10.25 0.07
C CYS A 62 9.01 -10.31 -1.33
N LEU A 63 10.06 -9.52 -1.54
CA LEU A 63 10.78 -9.50 -2.80
C LEU A 63 12.06 -10.32 -2.67
N SER A 64 12.21 -11.36 -3.48
CA SER A 64 13.50 -12.03 -3.64
C SER A 64 14.42 -11.15 -4.48
N ARG A 65 15.72 -11.12 -4.15
CA ARG A 65 16.73 -10.62 -5.10
C ARG A 65 16.62 -11.45 -6.38
N VAL A 66 16.52 -10.78 -7.53
CA VAL A 66 16.66 -11.45 -8.82
C VAL A 66 18.09 -11.98 -8.86
N SER A 67 18.24 -13.30 -8.94
CA SER A 67 19.52 -14.00 -9.13
C SER A 67 20.10 -13.72 -10.51
#